data_AF-A0A238VY85-F1
#
_entry.id   AF-A0A238VY85-F1
#
_cell.length_a   1.000
_cell.length_b   1.000
_cell.length_c   1.000
_cell.angle_alpha   90.00
_cell.angle_beta   90.00
_cell.angle_gamma   90.00
#
_symmetry.space_group_name_H-M   'P 1'
#
loop_
_entity.id
_entity.type
_entity.pdbx_description
1 polymer ?
#
loop_
_entity_poly.entity_id
_entity_poly.type
_entity_poly.pdbx_seq_one_letter_code
_entity_poly.pdbx_strand_id
1 'polypeptide(L)'
;MKGFQFNFGNELYNLSNDNKIDLLAHCFKNYDKGFNVSLMLCCPHLWKDFDLKNWTTLITKMFPREKFDKHSFKDINSGSYCDILFLNGIIGVNPFEYLFTNPQFTIEEKRLFFEFFKHRAEYSFYINERELIEDIVNFYDLEVFQIIVMMKEKLISEGLIPAVKYDEIIKQYSFLEDF
;
A
#
# COMPACT_ATOMS: atom_id res chain seq x y z
N MET A 1 -25.02 21.01 -12.44
CA MET A 1 -24.59 20.13 -11.33
C MET A 1 -23.84 20.99 -10.34
N LYS A 2 -24.35 21.16 -9.10
CA LYS A 2 -23.62 21.86 -8.04
C LYS A 2 -22.52 20.90 -7.56
N GLY A 3 -21.27 21.26 -7.78
CA GLY A 3 -20.12 20.50 -7.30
C GLY A 3 -20.17 20.40 -5.78
N PHE A 4 -20.09 19.18 -5.27
CA PHE A 4 -19.80 18.94 -3.86
C PHE A 4 -18.37 19.42 -3.59
N GLN A 5 -18.21 20.62 -3.05
CA GLN A 5 -16.99 21.00 -2.33
C GLN A 5 -17.17 20.55 -0.88
N PHE A 6 -16.76 19.32 -0.57
CA PHE A 6 -16.51 18.94 0.82
C PHE A 6 -15.22 19.64 1.26
N ASN A 7 -15.33 20.51 2.27
CA ASN A 7 -14.21 21.24 2.84
C ASN A 7 -13.44 20.34 3.81
N PHE A 8 -12.75 19.31 3.29
CA PHE A 8 -11.96 18.35 4.07
C PHE A 8 -10.68 18.94 4.69
N GLY A 9 -10.32 20.18 4.33
CA GLY A 9 -9.01 20.76 4.59
C GLY A 9 -8.66 21.03 6.05
N ASN A 10 -9.61 21.08 6.99
CA ASN A 10 -9.31 21.30 8.42
C ASN A 10 -9.64 20.09 9.30
N GLU A 11 -10.58 19.24 8.91
CA GLU A 11 -11.02 18.11 9.75
C GLU A 11 -10.08 16.91 9.65
N LEU A 12 -9.49 16.66 8.48
CA LEU A 12 -8.53 15.56 8.29
C LEU A 12 -7.21 15.76 9.05
N TYR A 13 -6.80 17.02 9.24
CA TYR A 13 -5.53 17.37 9.90
C TYR A 13 -5.55 17.08 11.41
N ASN A 14 -6.75 17.05 12.01
CA ASN A 14 -6.93 16.84 13.44
C ASN A 14 -7.23 15.37 13.81
N LEU A 15 -7.24 14.47 12.83
CA LEU A 15 -7.46 13.05 13.09
C LEU A 15 -6.25 12.47 13.85
N SER A 16 -6.53 11.68 14.89
CA SER A 16 -5.51 10.81 15.49
C SER A 16 -5.03 9.78 14.46
N ASN A 17 -3.84 9.21 14.67
CA ASN A 17 -3.34 8.16 13.79
C ASN A 17 -4.28 6.94 13.73
N ASP A 18 -4.90 6.57 14.85
CA ASP A 18 -5.89 5.47 14.87
C ASP A 18 -7.07 5.76 13.94
N ASN A 19 -7.60 6.98 13.96
CA ASN A 19 -8.70 7.38 13.08
C ASN A 19 -8.26 7.45 11.62
N LYS A 20 -7.03 7.89 11.33
CA LYS A 20 -6.46 7.87 9.98
C LYS A 20 -6.34 6.43 9.46
N ILE A 21 -5.85 5.52 10.30
CA ILE A 21 -5.74 4.09 9.97
C ILE A 21 -7.12 3.50 9.68
N ASP A 22 -8.13 3.79 10.51
CA ASP A 22 -9.50 3.29 10.29
C ASP A 22 -10.12 3.83 9.00
N LEU A 23 -9.90 5.12 8.70
CA LEU A 23 -10.34 5.73 7.46
C LEU A 23 -9.67 5.07 6.24
N LEU A 24 -8.34 4.91 6.27
CA LEU A 24 -7.59 4.28 5.18
C LEU A 24 -8.02 2.82 4.99
N ALA A 25 -8.16 2.05 6.06
CA ALA A 25 -8.64 0.67 5.98
C ALA A 25 -10.05 0.57 5.40
N HIS A 26 -10.94 1.49 5.78
CA HIS A 26 -12.28 1.57 5.18
C HIS A 26 -12.20 1.91 3.69
N CYS A 27 -11.41 2.91 3.30
CA CYS A 27 -11.27 3.31 1.91
C CYS A 27 -10.70 2.17 1.04
N PHE A 28 -9.62 1.54 1.50
CA PHE A 28 -8.96 0.45 0.78
C PHE A 28 -9.89 -0.75 0.55
N LYS A 29 -10.80 -1.03 1.49
CA LYS A 29 -11.76 -2.14 1.35
C LYS A 29 -12.98 -1.84 0.48
N ASN A 30 -13.32 -0.56 0.27
CA ASN A 30 -14.60 -0.18 -0.34
C ASN A 30 -14.48 0.59 -1.66
N TYR A 31 -13.28 1.08 -2.00
CA TYR A 31 -13.03 1.82 -3.23
C TYR A 31 -11.95 1.13 -4.07
N ASP A 32 -11.93 1.45 -5.35
CA ASP A 32 -10.97 0.87 -6.30
C ASP A 32 -9.54 1.37 -6.08
N LYS A 33 -8.60 0.69 -6.73
CA LYS A 33 -7.16 1.00 -6.72
C LYS A 33 -6.88 2.45 -7.11
N GLY A 34 -7.55 2.97 -8.15
CA GLY A 34 -7.29 4.32 -8.68
C GLY A 34 -7.69 5.41 -7.69
N PHE A 35 -8.86 5.27 -7.07
CA PHE A 35 -9.30 6.14 -5.99
C PHE A 35 -8.32 6.13 -4.82
N ASN A 36 -7.91 4.94 -4.36
CA ASN A 36 -7.05 4.83 -3.18
C ASN A 36 -5.64 5.35 -3.42
N VAL A 37 -5.06 5.12 -4.60
CA VAL A 37 -3.77 5.73 -4.98
C VAL A 37 -3.91 7.26 -5.01
N SER A 38 -4.98 7.78 -5.61
CA SER A 38 -5.23 9.22 -5.64
C SER A 38 -5.41 9.81 -4.24
N LEU A 39 -6.13 9.14 -3.35
CA LEU A 39 -6.28 9.54 -1.96
C LEU A 39 -4.93 9.64 -1.25
N MET A 40 -4.08 8.63 -1.41
CA MET A 40 -2.77 8.59 -0.75
C MET A 40 -1.85 9.70 -1.27
N LEU A 41 -1.84 9.96 -2.56
CA LEU A 41 -0.97 10.99 -3.16
C LEU A 41 -1.50 12.41 -2.94
N CYS A 42 -2.81 12.63 -2.99
CA CYS A 42 -3.41 13.95 -2.77
C CYS A 42 -3.58 14.32 -1.30
N CYS A 43 -3.54 13.36 -0.38
CA CYS A 43 -3.75 13.59 1.05
C CYS A 43 -2.63 12.98 1.91
N PRO A 44 -1.36 13.42 1.75
CA PRO A 44 -0.23 12.88 2.51
C PRO A 44 -0.40 13.00 4.03
N HIS A 45 -1.18 13.96 4.51
CA HIS A 45 -1.50 14.13 5.93
C HIS A 45 -2.16 12.90 6.59
N LEU A 46 -2.73 11.99 5.80
CA LEU A 46 -3.30 10.73 6.29
C LEU A 46 -2.25 9.71 6.71
N TRP A 47 -1.00 9.82 6.24
CA TRP A 47 0.01 8.78 6.46
C TRP A 47 1.43 9.31 6.69
N LYS A 48 1.74 10.58 6.38
CA LYS A 48 3.10 11.14 6.46
C LYS A 48 3.73 11.09 7.87
N ASP A 49 2.90 11.02 8.90
CA ASP A 49 3.34 10.95 10.29
C ASP A 49 3.34 9.52 10.84
N PHE A 50 2.96 8.52 10.04
CA PHE A 50 2.98 7.12 10.46
C PHE A 50 4.40 6.65 10.74
N ASP A 51 4.55 5.90 11.82
CA ASP A 51 5.72 5.03 12.09
C ASP A 51 5.43 3.60 11.63
N LEU A 52 6.40 2.70 11.79
CA LEU A 52 6.29 1.29 11.48
C LEU A 52 5.11 0.62 12.18
N LYS A 53 4.84 0.96 13.45
CA LYS A 53 3.70 0.39 14.20
C LYS A 53 2.36 0.79 13.55
N ASN A 54 2.23 2.02 13.09
CA ASN A 54 1.02 2.49 12.41
C ASN A 54 0.81 1.73 11.10
N TRP A 55 1.86 1.57 10.28
CA TRP A 55 1.80 0.79 9.04
C TRP A 55 1.48 -0.68 9.29
N THR A 56 2.15 -1.32 10.26
CA THR A 56 1.85 -2.68 10.74
C THR A 56 0.38 -2.82 11.14
N THR A 57 -0.17 -1.83 11.85
CA THR A 57 -1.57 -1.85 12.28
C THR A 57 -2.51 -1.74 11.08
N LEU A 58 -2.24 -0.83 10.14
CA LEU A 58 -3.02 -0.71 8.91
C LEU A 58 -3.01 -2.01 8.10
N ILE A 59 -1.82 -2.58 7.87
CA ILE A 59 -1.66 -3.86 7.16
C ILE A 59 -2.48 -4.96 7.84
N THR A 60 -2.39 -5.05 9.16
CA THR A 60 -3.14 -6.04 9.94
C THR A 60 -4.66 -5.86 9.77
N LYS A 61 -5.15 -4.62 9.78
CA LYS A 61 -6.58 -4.33 9.58
C LYS A 61 -7.09 -4.68 8.18
N MET A 62 -6.20 -4.82 7.20
CA MET A 62 -6.59 -5.24 5.85
C MET A 62 -6.93 -6.73 5.74
N PHE A 63 -6.56 -7.56 6.73
CA PHE A 63 -6.91 -8.97 6.76
C PHE A 63 -8.28 -9.25 7.42
N PRO A 64 -9.02 -10.30 6.98
CA PRO A 64 -8.77 -11.06 5.76
C PRO A 64 -9.00 -10.17 4.52
N ARG A 65 -8.10 -10.28 3.55
CA ARG A 65 -8.21 -9.55 2.28
C ARG A 65 -9.27 -10.21 1.39
N GLU A 66 -9.79 -9.47 0.42
CA GLU A 66 -10.69 -10.01 -0.59
C GLU A 66 -10.02 -11.20 -1.30
N LYS A 67 -10.78 -12.30 -1.44
CA LYS A 67 -10.26 -13.52 -2.06
C LYS A 67 -9.87 -13.22 -3.50
N PHE A 68 -8.61 -13.53 -3.81
CA PHE A 68 -8.10 -13.44 -5.16
C PHE A 68 -8.64 -14.58 -6.03
N ASP A 69 -9.20 -14.24 -7.18
CA ASP A 69 -9.58 -15.16 -8.25
C ASP A 69 -8.79 -14.82 -9.52
N LYS A 70 -7.83 -15.70 -9.85
CA LYS A 70 -7.00 -15.57 -11.06
C LYS A 70 -7.80 -15.55 -12.38
N HIS A 71 -9.04 -16.03 -12.37
CA HIS A 71 -9.93 -16.03 -13.53
C HIS A 71 -10.82 -14.78 -13.60
N SER A 72 -10.77 -13.92 -12.58
CA SER A 72 -11.52 -12.67 -12.50
C SER A 72 -10.63 -11.47 -12.81
N PHE A 73 -11.16 -10.52 -13.59
CA PHE A 73 -10.55 -9.21 -13.79
C PHE A 73 -10.90 -8.21 -12.68
N LYS A 74 -11.86 -8.53 -11.79
CA LYS A 74 -12.32 -7.63 -10.73
C LYS A 74 -11.18 -7.23 -9.80
N ASP A 75 -10.28 -8.16 -9.53
CA ASP A 75 -9.20 -7.99 -8.56
C ASP A 75 -8.10 -7.05 -9.05
N ILE A 76 -8.02 -6.78 -10.37
CA ILE A 76 -7.04 -5.85 -10.94
C ILE A 76 -7.22 -4.45 -10.38
N ASN A 77 -8.47 -4.05 -10.17
CA ASN A 77 -8.83 -2.73 -9.67
C ASN A 77 -9.21 -2.75 -8.19
N SER A 78 -9.03 -3.86 -7.46
CA SER A 78 -9.38 -3.91 -6.04
C SER A 78 -8.43 -3.04 -5.21
N GLY A 79 -9.00 -2.23 -4.32
CA GLY A 79 -8.25 -1.46 -3.32
C GLY A 79 -7.68 -2.31 -2.19
N SER A 80 -8.08 -3.57 -2.09
CA SER A 80 -7.77 -4.48 -0.97
C SER A 80 -6.28 -4.70 -0.71
N TYR A 81 -5.40 -4.30 -1.63
CA TYR A 81 -3.95 -4.44 -1.54
C TYR A 81 -3.20 -3.09 -1.59
N CYS A 82 -3.93 -1.96 -1.47
CA CYS A 82 -3.37 -0.62 -1.66
C CYS A 82 -2.29 -0.24 -0.63
N ASP A 83 -2.38 -0.71 0.61
CA ASP A 83 -1.36 -0.52 1.64
C ASP A 83 0.01 -1.09 1.23
N ILE A 84 0.02 -2.32 0.72
CA ILE A 84 1.24 -3.00 0.28
C ILE A 84 1.76 -2.35 -1.00
N LEU A 85 0.85 -2.01 -1.91
CA LEU A 85 1.17 -1.40 -3.18
C LEU A 85 1.78 -0.01 -2.97
N PHE A 86 1.25 0.75 -2.01
CA PHE A 86 1.80 2.05 -1.63
C PHE A 86 3.18 1.90 -0.97
N LEU A 87 3.33 0.99 0.00
CA LEU A 87 4.62 0.77 0.68
C LEU A 87 5.72 0.28 -0.28
N ASN A 88 5.42 -0.70 -1.12
CA ASN A 88 6.39 -1.29 -2.02
C ASN A 88 6.60 -0.49 -3.30
N GLY A 89 5.51 -0.12 -3.97
CA GLY A 89 5.55 0.49 -5.29
C GLY A 89 5.70 2.01 -5.30
N ILE A 90 5.31 2.71 -4.23
CA ILE A 90 5.39 4.18 -4.15
C ILE A 90 6.45 4.64 -3.15
N ILE A 91 6.39 4.17 -1.90
CA ILE A 91 7.40 4.51 -0.88
C ILE A 91 8.74 3.79 -1.15
N GLY A 92 8.71 2.59 -1.72
CA GLY A 92 9.92 1.86 -2.09
C GLY A 92 10.58 1.11 -0.92
N VAL A 93 9.77 0.56 -0.01
CA VAL A 93 10.21 -0.32 1.08
C VAL A 93 9.65 -1.73 0.91
N ASN A 94 10.23 -2.72 1.59
CA ASN A 94 9.77 -4.10 1.54
C ASN A 94 8.82 -4.43 2.72
N PRO A 95 7.49 -4.56 2.51
CA PRO A 95 6.55 -4.97 3.57
C PRO A 95 6.43 -6.50 3.73
N PHE A 96 7.02 -7.30 2.83
CA PHE A 96 6.77 -8.74 2.71
C PHE A 96 7.36 -9.54 3.86
N GLU A 97 8.51 -9.14 4.38
CA GLU A 97 9.10 -9.81 5.55
C GLU A 97 8.16 -9.78 6.74
N TYR A 98 7.61 -8.61 7.06
CA TYR A 98 6.59 -8.46 8.11
C TYR A 98 5.39 -9.39 7.84
N LEU A 99 4.82 -9.35 6.64
CA LEU A 99 3.63 -10.13 6.28
C LEU A 99 3.85 -11.65 6.40
N PHE A 100 4.90 -12.16 5.78
CA PHE A 100 5.09 -13.60 5.65
C PHE A 100 5.66 -14.24 6.92
N THR A 101 6.38 -13.47 7.76
CA THR A 101 6.91 -13.97 9.03
C THR A 101 5.97 -13.76 10.22
N ASN A 102 5.00 -12.84 10.13
CA ASN A 102 4.10 -12.57 11.25
C ASN A 102 3.19 -13.79 11.56
N PRO A 103 3.23 -14.35 12.78
CA PRO A 103 2.44 -15.52 13.17
C PRO A 103 0.94 -15.22 13.32
N GLN A 104 0.54 -13.94 13.34
CA GLN A 104 -0.86 -13.53 13.42
C GLN A 104 -1.67 -13.93 12.18
N PHE A 105 -1.03 -14.00 11.01
CA PHE A 105 -1.69 -14.36 9.75
C PHE A 105 -1.60 -15.87 9.51
N THR A 106 -2.71 -16.46 9.10
CA THR A 106 -2.79 -17.88 8.75
C THR A 106 -1.96 -18.19 7.49
N ILE A 107 -1.58 -19.45 7.31
CA ILE A 107 -0.89 -19.91 6.10
C ILE A 107 -1.75 -19.62 4.86
N GLU A 108 -3.07 -19.83 4.95
CA GLU A 108 -4.00 -19.57 3.86
C GLU A 108 -4.06 -18.08 3.47
N GLU A 109 -4.08 -17.17 4.44
CA GLU A 109 -4.04 -15.72 4.16
C GLU A 109 -2.74 -15.30 3.46
N LYS A 110 -1.60 -15.85 3.92
CA LYS A 110 -0.30 -15.63 3.30
C LYS A 110 -0.27 -16.18 1.87
N ARG A 111 -0.84 -17.37 1.66
CA ARG A 111 -0.93 -18.02 0.35
C ARG A 111 -1.78 -17.21 -0.63
N LEU A 112 -2.97 -16.77 -0.23
CA LEU A 112 -3.84 -15.93 -1.06
C LEU A 112 -3.16 -14.62 -1.45
N PHE A 113 -2.46 -13.99 -0.50
CA PHE A 113 -1.69 -12.78 -0.77
C PHE A 113 -0.51 -13.03 -1.71
N PHE A 114 0.21 -14.14 -1.53
CA PHE A 114 1.30 -14.55 -2.43
C PHE A 114 0.79 -14.83 -3.86
N GLU A 115 -0.33 -15.52 -4.00
CA GLU A 115 -0.96 -15.78 -5.31
C GLU A 115 -1.38 -14.49 -6.01
N PHE A 116 -1.98 -13.55 -5.28
CA PHE A 116 -2.28 -12.22 -5.83
C PHE A 116 -0.99 -11.54 -6.32
N PHE A 117 0.07 -11.55 -5.50
CA PHE A 117 1.34 -10.95 -5.86
C PHE A 117 1.93 -11.60 -7.12
N LYS A 118 2.01 -12.94 -7.18
CA LYS A 118 2.50 -13.72 -8.33
C LYS A 118 1.76 -13.43 -9.63
N HIS A 119 0.47 -13.15 -9.56
CA HIS A 119 -0.34 -12.97 -10.78
C HIS A 119 -0.55 -11.51 -11.18
N ARG A 120 -0.50 -10.57 -10.23
CA ARG A 120 -0.88 -9.18 -10.46
C ARG A 120 0.22 -8.18 -10.13
N ALA A 121 1.25 -8.56 -9.38
CA ALA A 121 2.21 -7.59 -8.88
C ALA A 121 3.10 -6.96 -9.96
N GLU A 122 3.50 -7.74 -10.96
CA GLU A 122 4.27 -7.24 -12.10
C GLU A 122 3.58 -6.04 -12.79
N TYR A 123 2.25 -6.08 -12.88
CA TYR A 123 1.43 -5.02 -13.50
C TYR A 123 0.95 -3.94 -12.53
N SER A 124 1.08 -4.17 -11.23
CA SER A 124 0.42 -3.35 -10.23
C SER A 124 1.34 -2.72 -9.19
N PHE A 125 2.52 -3.27 -8.96
CA PHE A 125 3.40 -2.93 -7.81
C PHE A 125 4.75 -2.40 -8.26
N TYR A 126 5.08 -2.54 -9.54
CA TYR A 126 6.33 -2.07 -10.09
C TYR A 126 6.13 -0.86 -10.98
N ILE A 127 6.67 0.25 -10.50
CA ILE A 127 6.86 1.43 -11.31
C ILE A 127 8.36 1.51 -11.56
N ASN A 128 8.72 1.71 -12.83
CA ASN A 128 10.02 2.25 -13.18
C ASN A 128 10.19 3.53 -12.34
N GLU A 129 11.09 3.56 -11.35
CA GLU A 129 11.21 4.66 -10.38
C GLU A 129 11.19 6.04 -11.07
N ARG A 130 11.76 6.13 -12.27
CA ARG A 130 11.67 7.29 -13.14
C ARG A 130 10.24 7.64 -13.59
N GLU A 131 9.44 6.69 -14.06
CA GLU A 131 8.03 6.90 -14.42
C GLU A 131 7.20 7.30 -13.20
N LEU A 132 7.45 6.72 -12.02
CA LEU A 132 6.77 7.14 -10.78
C LEU A 132 7.12 8.59 -10.45
N ILE A 133 8.41 8.94 -10.53
CA ILE A 133 8.88 10.30 -10.30
C ILE A 133 8.25 11.24 -11.33
N GLU A 134 8.23 10.86 -12.61
CA GLU A 134 7.60 11.65 -13.67
C GLU A 134 6.10 11.83 -13.41
N ASP A 135 5.38 10.79 -12.98
CA ASP A 135 3.96 10.87 -12.64
C ASP A 135 3.73 11.75 -11.40
N ILE A 136 4.52 11.57 -10.33
CA ILE A 136 4.42 12.39 -9.12
C ILE A 136 4.75 13.86 -9.45
N VAL A 137 5.83 14.13 -10.17
CA VAL A 137 6.29 15.50 -10.43
C VAL A 137 5.41 16.21 -11.46
N ASN A 138 4.88 15.49 -12.46
CA ASN A 138 4.03 16.11 -13.49
C ASN A 138 2.57 16.27 -13.04
N PHE A 139 2.04 15.35 -12.24
CA PHE A 139 0.63 15.36 -11.83
C PHE A 139 0.39 15.78 -10.36
N TYR A 140 1.40 15.68 -9.50
CA TYR A 140 1.30 15.97 -8.07
C TYR A 140 2.32 17.07 -7.66
N ASP A 141 2.15 17.60 -6.46
CA ASP A 141 3.04 18.65 -5.93
C ASP A 141 4.42 18.06 -5.59
N LEU A 142 5.50 18.81 -5.85
CA LEU A 142 6.87 18.49 -5.43
C LEU A 142 6.96 18.21 -3.93
N GLU A 143 6.08 18.81 -3.13
CA GLU A 143 5.97 18.54 -1.69
C GLU A 143 5.64 17.07 -1.41
N VAL A 144 4.75 16.43 -2.18
CA VAL A 144 4.36 15.02 -1.98
C VAL A 144 5.54 14.09 -2.23
N PHE A 145 6.33 14.38 -3.28
CA PHE A 145 7.55 13.61 -3.55
C PHE A 145 8.55 13.67 -2.39
N GLN A 146 8.77 14.86 -1.83
CA GLN A 146 9.65 15.02 -0.67
C GLN A 146 9.15 14.21 0.53
N ILE A 147 7.84 14.22 0.79
CA ILE A 147 7.23 13.44 1.87
C ILE A 147 7.45 11.93 1.66
N ILE A 148 7.30 11.44 0.42
CA ILE A 148 7.55 10.04 0.07
C ILE A 148 9.01 9.64 0.37
N VAL A 149 9.97 10.46 -0.07
CA VAL A 149 11.40 10.22 0.20
C VAL A 149 11.69 10.22 1.71
N MET A 150 11.16 11.20 2.45
CA MET A 150 11.32 11.26 3.91
C MET A 150 10.73 10.03 4.62
N MET A 151 9.56 9.57 4.17
CA MET A 151 8.92 8.36 4.73
C MET A 151 9.76 7.11 4.44
N LYS A 152 10.32 6.97 3.24
CA LYS A 152 11.21 5.86 2.88
C LYS A 152 12.41 5.80 3.83
N GLU A 153 13.13 6.90 3.99
CA GLU A 153 14.30 6.99 4.87
C GLU A 153 13.93 6.71 6.33
N LYS A 154 12.80 7.24 6.80
CA LYS A 154 12.27 6.96 8.14
C LYS A 154 12.04 5.46 8.35
N LEU A 155 11.30 4.81 7.47
CA LEU A 155 10.97 3.39 7.60
C LEU A 155 12.22 2.49 7.52
N ILE A 156 13.21 2.88 6.72
CA ILE A 156 14.50 2.19 6.69
C ILE A 156 15.22 2.33 8.03
N SER A 157 15.23 3.54 8.62
CA SER A 157 15.82 3.75 9.95
C SER A 157 15.11 2.99 11.07
N GLU A 158 13.83 2.66 10.87
CA GLU A 158 13.01 1.85 11.79
C GLU A 158 13.16 0.33 11.56
N GLY A 159 14.04 -0.08 10.63
CA GLY A 159 14.44 -1.48 10.42
C GLY A 159 13.81 -2.17 9.22
N LEU A 160 13.01 -1.48 8.40
CA LEU A 160 12.61 -2.03 7.11
C LEU A 160 13.76 -1.95 6.10
N ILE A 161 13.77 -2.87 5.15
CA ILE A 161 14.73 -2.84 4.04
C ILE A 161 14.10 -2.16 2.81
N PRO A 162 14.91 -1.61 1.89
CA PRO A 162 14.43 -1.13 0.61
C PRO A 162 13.65 -2.19 -0.18
N ALA A 163 12.77 -1.74 -1.08
CA ALA A 163 12.05 -2.64 -1.97
C ALA A 163 13.01 -3.52 -2.80
N VAL A 164 12.68 -4.81 -2.88
CA VAL A 164 13.40 -5.84 -3.65
C VAL A 164 12.61 -6.22 -4.88
N LYS A 165 13.30 -6.57 -5.97
CA LYS A 165 12.70 -6.83 -7.29
C LYS A 165 11.63 -7.92 -7.23
N TYR A 166 10.63 -7.83 -8.11
CA TYR A 166 9.56 -8.81 -8.22
C TYR A 166 10.06 -10.27 -8.21
N ASP A 167 11.03 -10.60 -9.08
CA ASP A 167 11.59 -11.95 -9.18
C ASP A 167 12.26 -12.42 -7.88
N GLU A 168 12.85 -11.50 -7.11
CA GLU A 168 13.47 -11.81 -5.82
C GLU A 168 12.41 -12.15 -4.78
N ILE A 169 11.30 -11.40 -4.74
CA ILE A 169 10.16 -11.67 -3.86
C ILE A 169 9.54 -13.03 -4.19
N ILE A 170 9.29 -13.30 -5.47
CA ILE A 170 8.75 -14.60 -5.91
C ILE A 170 9.66 -15.75 -5.48
N LYS A 171 10.97 -15.62 -5.72
CA LYS A 171 11.94 -16.63 -5.34
C LYS A 171 12.02 -16.84 -3.82
N GLN A 172 11.97 -15.76 -3.04
CA GLN A 172 12.10 -15.83 -1.58
C GLN A 172 10.90 -16.52 -0.93
N TYR A 173 9.70 -16.34 -1.49
CA TYR A 173 8.44 -16.81 -0.89
C TYR A 173 7.78 -17.96 -1.66
N SER A 174 8.48 -18.57 -2.63
CA SER A 174 7.95 -19.69 -3.43
C SER A 174 7.56 -20.91 -2.60
N PHE A 175 8.07 -21.06 -1.37
CA PHE A 175 7.67 -22.14 -0.47
C PHE A 175 6.18 -22.10 -0.11
N LEU A 176 5.50 -20.96 -0.31
CA LEU A 176 4.06 -20.83 -0.12
C LEU A 176 3.25 -21.52 -1.24
N GLU A 177 3.89 -21.96 -2.33
CA GLU A 177 3.24 -22.74 -3.40
C GLU A 177 3.01 -24.22 -3.00
N ASP A 178 3.79 -24.71 -2.04
CA ASP A 178 3.81 -26.13 -1.64
C ASP A 178 2.75 -26.49 -0.58
N PHE A 179 1.91 -25.52 -0.17
CA PHE A 179 0.85 -25.64 0.84
C PHE A 179 -0.55 -25.45 0.23
#